data_AF-A0A970JLQ7-F1
#
_entry.id   AF-A0A970JLQ7-F1
#
_cell.length_a   1.000
_cell.length_b   1.000
_cell.length_c   1.000
_cell.angle_alpha   90.00
_cell.angle_beta   90.00
_cell.angle_gamma   90.00
#
_symmetry.space_group_name_H-M   'P 1'
#
loop_
_entity.id
_entity.type
_entity.pdbx_description
1 polymer ?
#
loop_
_entity_poly.entity_id
_entity_poly.type
_entity_poly.pdbx_seq_one_letter_code
_entity_poly.pdbx_strand_id
1 'polypeptide(L)'
;TIGLIKAINTYKPDKGIKLATYASRCIENEILMHLRKTAPQRSEVSIDEPLNTDWDGNELLLSDVLGTEADIIMRPIEDEADKQLLRLALERLSKREREIIVMRFGLDGTKEKTQKEVADMMGISQSYISRLEKKIILRLRREMNRIM
;
A
#
# COMPACT_ATOMS: atom_id res chain seq x y z
N THR A 1 0.70 -22.63 -23.69
CA THR A 1 1.24 -23.67 -24.58
C THR A 1 0.58 -23.52 -25.93
N ILE A 2 1.29 -23.69 -27.04
CA ILE A 2 0.71 -23.52 -28.38
C ILE A 2 -0.21 -24.72 -28.69
N GLY A 3 -1.46 -24.48 -29.11
CA GLY A 3 -2.49 -25.52 -29.25
C GLY A 3 -2.16 -26.67 -30.20
N LEU A 4 -1.32 -26.42 -31.21
CA LEU A 4 -0.80 -27.45 -32.09
C LEU A 4 0.13 -28.44 -31.37
N ILE A 5 1.02 -27.95 -30.50
CA ILE A 5 1.94 -28.81 -29.72
C ILE A 5 1.14 -29.72 -28.78
N LYS A 6 0.12 -29.15 -28.12
CA LYS A 6 -0.79 -29.92 -27.27
C LYS A 6 -1.51 -31.01 -28.07
N ALA A 7 -2.03 -30.67 -29.24
CA ALA A 7 -2.71 -31.61 -30.12
C ALA A 7 -1.83 -32.80 -30.52
N ILE A 8 -0.58 -32.54 -30.93
CA ILE A 8 0.37 -33.59 -31.33
C ILE A 8 0.70 -34.51 -30.15
N ASN A 9 0.95 -33.95 -28.97
CA ASN A 9 1.34 -34.72 -27.80
C ASN A 9 0.21 -35.57 -27.20
N THR A 10 -1.05 -35.17 -27.38
CA THR A 10 -2.20 -35.86 -26.77
C THR A 10 -3.08 -36.62 -27.77
N TYR A 11 -2.72 -36.60 -29.06
CA TYR A 11 -3.45 -37.31 -30.10
C TYR A 11 -3.35 -38.83 -29.92
N LYS A 12 -4.45 -39.51 -30.20
CA LYS A 12 -4.62 -40.95 -30.04
C LYS A 12 -5.25 -41.53 -31.31
N PRO A 13 -4.48 -42.25 -32.17
CA PRO A 13 -4.98 -42.74 -33.46
C PRO A 13 -6.04 -43.84 -33.30
N ASP A 14 -6.06 -44.54 -32.17
CA ASP A 14 -7.05 -45.55 -31.78
C ASP A 14 -8.49 -45.01 -31.67
N LYS A 15 -8.66 -43.69 -31.60
CA LYS A 15 -9.98 -43.04 -31.51
C LYS A 15 -10.67 -42.80 -32.85
N GLY A 16 -10.04 -43.13 -33.98
CA GLY A 16 -10.67 -43.07 -35.31
C GLY A 16 -10.98 -41.67 -35.85
N ILE A 17 -10.48 -40.61 -35.21
CA ILE A 17 -10.65 -39.21 -35.64
C ILE A 17 -9.39 -38.75 -36.36
N LYS A 18 -9.53 -38.06 -37.49
CA LYS A 18 -8.39 -37.46 -38.22
C LYS A 18 -7.65 -36.46 -37.33
N LEU A 19 -6.31 -36.52 -37.31
CA LEU A 19 -5.46 -35.59 -36.55
C LEU A 19 -5.85 -34.13 -36.80
N ALA A 20 -6.11 -33.74 -38.05
CA ALA A 20 -6.53 -32.39 -38.41
C ALA A 20 -7.80 -31.96 -37.64
N THR A 21 -8.82 -32.81 -37.56
CA THR A 21 -10.07 -32.53 -36.85
C THR A 21 -9.83 -32.35 -35.34
N TYR A 22 -8.97 -33.18 -34.74
CA TYR A 22 -8.61 -33.07 -33.33
C TYR A 22 -7.76 -31.81 -33.05
N ALA A 23 -6.75 -31.56 -33.89
CA ALA A 23 -5.83 -30.43 -33.75
C ALA A 23 -6.55 -29.09 -33.90
N SER A 24 -7.50 -28.96 -34.84
CA SER A 24 -8.31 -27.74 -34.98
C SER A 24 -9.03 -27.38 -33.68
N ARG A 25 -9.60 -28.37 -32.97
CA ARG A 25 -10.28 -28.14 -31.69
C ARG A 25 -9.31 -27.73 -30.59
N CYS A 26 -8.13 -28.34 -30.53
CA CYS A 26 -7.09 -27.96 -29.58
C CYS A 26 -6.56 -26.53 -29.84
N ILE A 27 -6.36 -26.15 -31.10
CA ILE A 27 -5.92 -24.80 -31.49
C ILE A 27 -6.97 -23.76 -31.15
N GLU A 28 -8.23 -23.98 -31.55
CA GLU A 28 -9.36 -23.11 -31.24
C GLU A 28 -9.50 -22.87 -29.74
N ASN A 29 -9.39 -23.94 -28.94
CA ASN A 29 -9.46 -23.83 -27.48
C ASN A 29 -8.30 -23.01 -26.88
N GLU A 30 -7.06 -23.21 -27.34
CA GLU A 30 -5.93 -22.42 -26.80
C GLU A 30 -6.00 -20.95 -27.24
N ILE A 31 -6.47 -20.64 -28.46
CA ILE A 31 -6.75 -19.25 -28.88
C ILE A 31 -7.81 -18.63 -27.99
N LEU A 32 -8.91 -19.34 -27.75
CA LEU A 32 -10.00 -18.87 -26.88
C LEU A 32 -9.53 -18.67 -25.43
N MET A 33 -8.67 -19.56 -24.92
CA MET A 33 -8.05 -19.39 -23.59
C MET A 33 -7.13 -18.17 -23.54
N HIS A 34 -6.35 -17.93 -24.60
CA HIS A 34 -5.51 -16.74 -24.69
C HIS A 34 -6.35 -15.45 -24.71
N LEU A 35 -7.39 -15.40 -25.54
CA LEU A 35 -8.31 -14.27 -25.60
C LEU A 35 -9.01 -14.00 -24.26
N ARG A 36 -9.43 -15.05 -23.53
CA ARG A 36 -10.00 -14.89 -22.17
C ARG A 36 -8.99 -14.33 -21.18
N LYS A 37 -7.73 -14.76 -21.26
CA LYS A 37 -6.64 -14.27 -20.40
C LYS A 37 -6.32 -12.79 -20.67
N THR A 38 -6.39 -12.38 -21.94
CA THR A 38 -6.06 -11.02 -22.38
C THR A 38 -7.28 -10.08 -22.39
N ALA A 39 -8.51 -10.58 -22.31
CA ALA A 39 -9.73 -9.77 -22.27
C ALA A 39 -9.73 -8.67 -21.19
N PRO A 40 -9.20 -8.88 -19.97
CA PRO A 40 -9.09 -7.81 -18.97
C PRO A 40 -8.15 -6.67 -19.38
N GLN A 41 -7.19 -6.89 -20.28
CA GLN A 41 -6.28 -5.85 -20.78
C GLN A 41 -6.92 -4.99 -21.87
N ARG A 42 -8.09 -5.37 -22.42
CA ARG A 42 -8.79 -4.57 -23.43
C ARG A 42 -9.44 -3.31 -22.86
N SER A 43 -9.53 -3.18 -21.54
CA SER A 43 -9.97 -1.94 -20.89
C SER A 43 -8.81 -1.00 -20.56
N GLU A 44 -7.56 -1.37 -20.89
CA GLU A 44 -6.41 -0.48 -20.77
C GLU A 44 -6.47 0.55 -21.90
N VAL A 45 -6.26 1.82 -21.55
CA VAL A 45 -6.23 2.96 -22.49
C VAL A 45 -4.80 3.47 -22.55
N SER A 46 -4.34 3.89 -23.72
CA SER A 46 -3.00 4.48 -23.85
C SER A 46 -2.97 5.83 -23.16
N ILE A 47 -1.91 6.10 -22.39
CA ILE A 47 -1.70 7.41 -21.76
C ILE A 47 -1.43 8.48 -22.83
N ASP A 48 -0.88 8.08 -23.98
CA ASP A 48 -0.59 8.93 -25.13
C ASP A 48 -1.78 9.08 -26.09
N GLU A 49 -2.97 8.61 -25.73
CA GLU A 49 -4.18 8.79 -26.55
C GLU A 49 -4.78 10.18 -26.34
N PRO A 50 -5.11 10.93 -27.42
CA PRO A 50 -5.72 12.24 -27.30
C PRO A 50 -7.14 12.14 -26.72
N LEU A 51 -7.36 12.82 -25.60
CA LEU A 51 -8.69 13.01 -24.99
C LEU A 51 -9.54 14.02 -25.74
N ASN A 52 -8.91 15.08 -26.23
CA ASN A 52 -9.57 16.15 -26.99
C ASN A 52 -8.57 16.86 -27.91
N THR A 53 -9.05 17.47 -28.98
CA THR A 53 -8.26 18.28 -29.90
C THR A 53 -8.91 19.65 -30.00
N ASP A 54 -8.12 20.70 -29.76
CA ASP A 54 -8.61 22.07 -29.95
C ASP A 54 -8.75 22.44 -31.44
N TRP A 55 -9.26 23.64 -31.70
CA TRP A 55 -9.44 24.14 -33.08
C TRP A 55 -8.11 24.42 -33.80
N ASP A 56 -7.01 24.56 -33.06
CA ASP A 56 -5.66 24.80 -33.57
C ASP A 56 -4.88 23.49 -33.80
N GLY A 57 -5.48 22.33 -33.49
CA GLY A 57 -4.91 21.01 -33.69
C GLY A 57 -4.00 20.52 -32.55
N ASN A 58 -4.00 21.19 -31.39
CA ASN A 58 -3.28 20.71 -30.22
C ASN A 58 -4.09 19.62 -29.53
N GLU A 59 -3.42 18.51 -29.22
CA GLU A 59 -4.00 17.36 -28.53
C GLU A 59 -3.82 17.51 -27.02
N LEU A 60 -4.91 17.31 -26.26
CA LEU A 60 -4.86 17.09 -24.83
C LEU A 60 -4.75 15.59 -24.60
N LEU A 61 -3.64 15.11 -24.06
CA LEU A 61 -3.43 13.69 -23.80
C LEU A 61 -3.95 13.29 -22.41
N LEU A 62 -4.17 12.00 -22.21
CA LEU A 62 -4.51 11.49 -20.87
C LEU A 62 -3.37 11.76 -19.88
N SER A 63 -2.10 11.69 -20.30
CA SER A 63 -0.93 12.07 -19.48
C SER A 63 -1.03 13.45 -18.86
N ASP A 64 -1.63 14.40 -19.57
CA ASP A 64 -1.62 15.81 -19.18
C ASP A 64 -2.65 16.08 -18.07
N VAL A 65 -3.65 15.20 -17.95
CA VAL A 65 -4.71 15.28 -16.94
C VAL A 65 -4.40 14.41 -15.72
N LEU A 66 -3.52 13.41 -15.88
CA LEU A 66 -3.07 12.55 -14.78
C LEU A 66 -2.18 13.32 -13.80
N GLY A 67 -2.83 14.02 -12.86
CA GLY A 67 -2.18 14.68 -11.74
C GLY A 67 -1.72 13.70 -10.66
N THR A 68 -0.75 14.13 -9.87
CA THR A 68 -0.39 13.50 -8.60
C THR A 68 -1.43 13.84 -7.53
N GLU A 69 -1.60 12.99 -6.51
CA GLU A 69 -2.44 13.34 -5.34
C GLU A 69 -2.07 14.74 -4.84
N ALA A 70 -3.09 15.60 -4.65
CA ALA A 70 -2.90 17.00 -4.23
C ALA A 70 -2.08 17.11 -2.92
N ASP A 71 -2.15 16.07 -2.09
CA ASP A 71 -1.55 16.02 -0.76
C ASP A 71 -0.07 15.60 -0.75
N ILE A 72 0.53 15.23 -1.89
CA ILE A 72 1.91 14.72 -1.95
C ILE A 72 2.93 15.73 -1.38
N ILE A 73 2.68 17.03 -1.56
CA ILE A 73 3.54 18.09 -1.04
C ILE A 73 3.10 18.53 0.37
N MET A 74 1.79 18.51 0.63
CA MET A 74 1.23 19.03 1.88
C MET A 74 1.47 18.09 3.07
N ARG A 75 1.31 16.77 2.87
CA ARG A 75 1.49 15.75 3.93
C ARG A 75 2.87 15.80 4.60
N PRO A 76 4.01 15.83 3.88
CA PRO A 76 5.32 15.90 4.53
C PRO A 76 5.55 17.15 5.38
N ILE A 77 4.96 18.28 4.99
CA ILE A 77 5.07 19.55 5.71
C ILE A 77 4.25 19.50 6.99
N GLU A 78 3.00 19.01 6.91
CA GLU A 78 2.13 18.78 8.06
C GLU A 78 2.76 17.78 9.04
N ASP A 79 3.33 16.67 8.54
CA ASP A 79 4.03 15.67 9.35
C ASP A 79 5.22 16.27 10.13
N GLU A 80 5.99 17.18 9.52
CA GLU A 80 7.12 17.81 10.21
C GLU A 80 6.63 18.82 11.27
N ALA A 81 5.56 19.56 10.99
CA ALA A 81 4.92 20.43 11.98
C ALA A 81 4.40 19.63 13.18
N ASP A 82 3.70 18.51 12.93
CA ASP A 82 3.19 17.62 13.98
C ASP A 82 4.32 16.99 14.82
N LYS A 83 5.43 16.59 14.18
CA LYS A 83 6.62 16.10 14.88
C LYS A 83 7.22 17.16 15.80
N GLN A 84 7.29 18.42 15.35
CA GLN A 84 7.79 19.53 16.17
C GLN A 84 6.87 19.77 17.38
N LEU A 85 5.56 19.80 17.18
CA LEU A 85 4.58 19.92 18.27
C LEU A 85 4.72 18.79 19.29
N LEU A 86 4.87 17.55 18.81
CA LEU A 86 5.07 16.38 19.68
C LEU A 86 6.38 16.49 20.48
N ARG A 87 7.49 16.91 19.85
CA ARG A 87 8.78 17.12 20.54
C ARG A 87 8.65 18.13 21.68
N LEU A 88 8.01 19.27 21.43
CA LEU A 88 7.75 20.29 22.45
C LEU A 88 6.85 19.76 23.58
N ALA A 89 5.83 18.96 23.26
CA ALA A 89 4.97 18.35 24.28
C ALA A 89 5.72 17.32 25.13
N LEU A 90 6.63 16.54 24.54
CA LEU A 90 7.47 15.57 25.25
C LEU A 90 8.44 16.24 26.24
N GLU A 91 8.94 17.44 25.93
CA GLU A 91 9.80 18.21 26.84
C GLU A 91 9.10 18.63 28.14
N ARG A 92 7.76 18.73 28.13
CA ARG A 92 6.95 19.07 29.31
C ARG A 92 6.66 17.86 30.20
N LEU A 93 6.95 16.64 29.74
CA LEU A 93 6.80 15.43 30.55
C LEU A 93 7.91 15.35 31.60
N SER A 94 7.59 14.73 32.73
CA SER A 94 8.65 14.36 33.69
C SER A 94 9.59 13.32 33.06
N LYS A 95 10.83 13.24 33.54
CA LYS A 95 11.83 12.27 33.03
C LYS A 95 11.28 10.84 32.96
N ARG A 96 10.57 10.41 34.00
CA ARG A 96 9.96 9.07 34.08
C ARG A 96 8.83 8.88 33.07
N GLU A 97 7.96 9.88 32.88
CA GLU A 97 6.88 9.81 31.88
C GLU A 97 7.44 9.78 30.46
N ARG A 98 8.47 10.60 30.18
CA ARG A 98 9.16 10.61 28.89
C ARG A 98 9.80 9.25 28.61
N GLU A 99 10.51 8.68 29.59
CA GLU A 99 11.16 7.38 29.44
C GLU A 99 10.15 6.27 29.11
N ILE A 100 8.99 6.24 29.77
CA ILE A 100 7.91 5.30 29.47
C ILE A 100 7.43 5.46 28.01
N ILE A 101 7.12 6.68 27.57
CA ILE A 101 6.59 6.92 26.22
C ILE A 101 7.64 6.64 25.14
N VAL A 102 8.89 7.04 25.36
CA VAL A 102 9.99 6.77 24.43
C VAL A 102 10.14 5.27 24.22
N MET A 103 10.18 4.48 25.29
CA MET A 103 10.25 3.02 25.19
C MET A 103 9.00 2.39 24.55
N ARG A 104 7.80 2.89 24.87
CA ARG A 104 6.54 2.30 24.40
C ARG A 104 6.32 2.48 22.90
N PHE A 105 6.74 3.63 22.37
CA PHE A 105 6.50 4.02 20.97
C PHE A 105 7.76 4.07 20.11
N GLY A 106 8.92 3.69 20.67
CA GLY A 106 10.18 3.66 19.92
C GLY A 106 10.65 5.04 19.47
N LEU A 107 10.44 6.06 20.29
CA LEU A 107 10.89 7.42 19.98
C LEU A 107 12.41 7.54 20.14
N ASP A 108 13.00 8.62 19.62
CA ASP A 108 14.43 8.92 19.74
C ASP A 108 15.35 7.78 19.25
N GLY A 109 14.91 6.98 18.26
CA GLY A 109 15.67 5.86 17.69
C GLY A 109 15.68 4.59 18.56
N THR A 110 14.87 4.55 19.62
CA THR A 110 14.72 3.35 20.46
C THR A 110 13.77 2.35 19.81
N LYS A 111 13.94 1.06 20.11
CA LYS A 111 12.99 0.03 19.65
C LYS A 111 11.73 0.09 20.51
N GLU A 112 10.56 0.01 19.89
CA GLU A 112 9.29 -0.13 20.60
C GLU A 112 9.29 -1.36 21.52
N LYS A 113 8.67 -1.21 22.69
CA LYS A 113 8.55 -2.25 23.72
C LYS A 113 7.11 -2.32 24.18
N THR A 114 6.59 -3.51 24.43
CA THR A 114 5.25 -3.77 24.98
C THR A 114 5.09 -3.20 26.40
N GLN A 115 3.85 -3.01 26.87
CA GLN A 115 3.58 -2.56 28.24
C GLN A 115 4.17 -3.49 29.28
N LYS A 116 4.22 -4.80 28.99
CA LYS A 116 4.81 -5.81 29.85
C LYS A 116 6.34 -5.66 29.92
N GLU A 117 7.01 -5.53 28.78
CA GLU A 117 8.46 -5.33 28.75
C GLU A 117 8.88 -4.03 29.45
N VAL A 118 8.14 -2.94 29.25
CA VAL A 118 8.41 -1.68 29.97
C VAL A 118 8.16 -1.83 31.47
N ALA A 119 7.11 -2.55 31.86
CA ALA A 119 6.82 -2.85 33.26
C ALA A 119 7.94 -3.65 33.94
N ASP A 120 8.42 -4.70 33.26
CA ASP A 120 9.51 -5.54 33.72
C ASP A 120 10.82 -4.72 33.87
N MET A 121 11.11 -3.83 32.91
CA MET A 121 12.27 -2.93 32.97
C MET A 121 12.17 -1.87 34.08
N MET A 122 10.98 -1.36 34.34
CA MET A 122 10.75 -0.30 35.34
C MET A 122 10.45 -0.84 36.75
N GLY A 123 10.41 -2.18 36.93
CA GLY A 123 10.12 -2.82 38.22
C GLY A 123 8.73 -2.53 38.77
N ILE A 124 7.73 -2.33 37.89
CA ILE A 124 6.34 -2.02 38.27
C ILE A 124 5.37 -2.91 37.49
N SER A 125 4.10 -2.96 37.90
CA SER A 125 3.13 -3.82 37.20
C SER A 125 2.75 -3.28 35.82
N GLN A 126 2.45 -4.18 34.89
CA GLN A 126 1.92 -3.83 33.56
C GLN A 126 0.63 -3.01 33.66
N SER A 127 -0.25 -3.31 34.62
CA SER A 127 -1.46 -2.52 34.89
C SER A 127 -1.13 -1.06 35.28
N TYR A 128 -0.04 -0.85 36.03
CA TYR A 128 0.39 0.49 36.42
C TYR A 128 0.98 1.25 35.23
N ILE A 129 1.80 0.60 34.40
CA ILE A 129 2.26 1.17 33.10
C ILE A 129 1.08 1.56 32.23
N SER A 130 0.08 0.68 32.07
CA SER A 130 -1.11 0.95 31.26
C SER A 130 -1.86 2.21 31.73
N ARG A 131 -1.98 2.39 33.05
CA ARG A 131 -2.58 3.59 33.65
C ARG A 131 -1.75 4.84 33.41
N LEU A 132 -0.42 4.76 33.58
CA LEU A 132 0.49 5.87 33.31
C LEU A 132 0.46 6.27 31.84
N GLU A 133 0.55 5.32 30.92
CA GLU A 133 0.51 5.54 29.47
C GLU A 133 -0.75 6.34 29.08
N LYS A 134 -1.94 5.91 29.54
CA LYS A 134 -3.19 6.64 29.29
C LYS A 134 -3.14 8.09 29.82
N LYS A 135 -2.61 8.29 31.03
CA LYS A 135 -2.48 9.62 31.64
C LYS A 135 -1.51 10.50 30.86
N ILE A 136 -0.40 9.94 30.42
CA ILE A 136 0.63 10.66 29.67
C ILE A 136 0.12 11.04 28.27
N ILE A 137 -0.56 10.13 27.57
CA ILE A 137 -1.18 10.42 26.26
C ILE A 137 -2.20 11.55 26.38
N LEU A 138 -3.07 11.51 27.40
CA LEU A 138 -4.02 12.59 27.67
C LEU A 138 -3.32 13.93 27.92
N ARG A 139 -2.18 13.91 28.62
CA ARG A 139 -1.37 15.11 28.86
C ARG A 139 -0.74 15.63 27.57
N LEU A 140 -0.11 14.76 26.78
CA LEU A 140 0.49 15.13 25.48
C LEU A 140 -0.54 15.77 24.56
N ARG A 141 -1.74 15.18 24.46
CA ARG A 141 -2.83 15.76 23.65
C ARG A 141 -3.24 17.16 24.12
N ARG A 142 -3.31 17.40 25.44
CA ARG A 142 -3.62 18.73 25.99
C ARG A 142 -2.50 19.74 25.72
N GLU A 143 -1.24 19.31 25.84
CA GLU A 143 -0.09 20.17 25.56
C GLU A 143 -0.03 20.54 24.07
N MET A 144 -0.21 19.57 23.15
CA MET A 144 -0.22 19.83 21.71
C MET A 144 -1.36 20.79 21.32
N ASN A 145 -2.57 20.59 21.85
CA ASN A 145 -3.70 21.51 21.63
C ASN A 145 -3.50 22.92 22.24
N ARG A 146 -2.55 23.09 23.16
CA ARG A 146 -2.22 24.40 23.75
C ARG A 146 -1.12 25.12 22.96
N ILE A 147 -0.28 24.37 22.25
CA ILE A 147 0.82 24.90 21.45
C ILE A 147 0.31 25.30 20.05
N MET A 148 -0.69 24.59 19.55
CA MET A 148 -1.50 24.97 18.38
C MET A 148 -2.35 26.21 18.67
#